data_AF-K0KZS2-F1
#
_entry.id   AF-K0KZS2-F1
#
_cell.length_a   1.000
_cell.length_b   1.000
_cell.length_c   1.000
_cell.angle_alpha   90.00
_cell.angle_beta   90.00
_cell.angle_gamma   90.00
#
_symmetry.space_group_name_H-M   'P 1'
#
loop_
_entity.id
_entity.type
_entity.pdbx_description
1 polymer ?
#
loop_
_entity_poly.entity_id
_entity_poly.type
_entity_poly.pdbx_seq_one_letter_code
_entity_poly.pdbx_strand_id
1 'polypeptide(L)'
;MPNTPIQDRIQNKSKELEQLQQESNNLILELEHQTSINPEEIVKSHILGLKKYNELKDVAMGLITMIADQRQLKISDILKEMEVEKDEK
;
A
#
# COMPACT_ATOMS: atom_id res chain seq x y z
N MET A 1 -42.39 -28.27 28.47
CA MET A 1 -41.90 -27.72 29.75
C MET A 1 -41.56 -26.25 29.52
N PRO A 2 -42.17 -25.29 30.23
CA PRO A 2 -41.83 -23.88 30.06
C PRO A 2 -40.40 -23.63 30.54
N ASN A 3 -39.59 -22.94 29.74
CA ASN A 3 -38.24 -22.53 30.10
C ASN A 3 -38.30 -21.71 31.40
N THR A 4 -37.46 -22.07 32.37
CA THR A 4 -37.39 -21.33 33.63
C THR A 4 -36.70 -19.98 33.40
N PRO A 5 -37.04 -18.90 34.15
CA PRO A 5 -36.39 -17.59 34.02
C PRO A 5 -34.86 -17.63 34.18
N ILE A 6 -34.36 -18.69 34.83
CA ILE A 6 -32.94 -18.98 35.02
C ILE A 6 -32.33 -19.52 33.72
N GLN A 7 -33.02 -20.39 32.98
CA GLN A 7 -32.56 -20.89 31.68
C GLN A 7 -32.46 -19.76 30.66
N ASP A 8 -33.41 -18.83 30.63
CA ASP A 8 -33.35 -17.68 29.71
C ASP A 8 -32.18 -16.75 30.06
N ARG A 9 -31.91 -16.53 31.36
CA ARG A 9 -30.72 -15.78 31.81
C ARG A 9 -29.41 -16.46 31.45
N ILE A 10 -29.33 -17.78 31.62
CA ILE A 10 -28.16 -18.57 31.23
C ILE A 10 -27.97 -18.48 29.71
N GLN A 11 -29.04 -18.63 28.93
CA GLN A 11 -28.99 -18.56 27.48
C GLN A 11 -28.56 -17.17 26.97
N ASN A 12 -29.06 -16.10 27.59
CA ASN A 12 -28.64 -14.74 27.27
C ASN A 12 -27.17 -14.49 27.60
N LYS A 13 -26.71 -14.93 28.79
CA LYS A 13 -25.29 -14.79 29.17
C LYS A 13 -24.36 -15.62 28.30
N SER A 14 -24.77 -16.83 27.91
CA SER A 14 -24.00 -17.66 26.98
C SER A 14 -23.88 -16.99 25.62
N LYS A 15 -24.95 -16.36 25.14
CA LYS A 15 -24.95 -15.59 23.89
C LYS A 15 -24.06 -14.35 23.97
N GLU A 16 -24.12 -13.60 25.08
CA GLU A 16 -23.23 -12.46 25.32
C GLU A 16 -21.76 -12.90 25.38
N LEU A 17 -21.47 -14.02 26.03
CA LEU A 17 -20.10 -14.58 26.06
C LEU A 17 -19.61 -14.98 24.68
N GLU A 18 -20.44 -15.63 23.88
CA GLU A 18 -20.11 -16.02 22.50
C GLU A 18 -19.84 -14.79 21.63
N GLN A 19 -20.65 -13.74 21.79
CA GLN A 19 -20.44 -12.45 21.11
C GLN A 19 -19.14 -11.77 21.53
N LEU A 20 -18.87 -11.68 22.84
CA LEU A 20 -17.63 -11.10 23.36
C LEU A 20 -16.39 -11.88 22.90
N GLN A 21 -16.48 -13.21 22.87
CA GLN A 21 -15.40 -14.07 22.41
C GLN A 21 -15.15 -13.90 20.90
N GLN A 22 -16.22 -13.75 20.12
CA GLN A 22 -16.13 -13.45 18.69
C GLN A 22 -15.53 -12.06 18.43
N GLU A 23 -15.97 -11.03 19.16
CA GLU A 23 -15.39 -9.69 19.07
C GLU A 23 -13.90 -9.69 19.43
N SER A 24 -13.53 -10.36 20.53
CA SER A 24 -12.13 -10.47 20.94
C SER A 24 -11.27 -11.14 19.86
N ASN A 25 -11.77 -12.21 19.23
CA ASN A 25 -11.03 -12.89 18.17
C ASN A 25 -10.88 -12.00 16.92
N ASN A 26 -11.93 -11.25 16.56
CA ASN A 26 -11.86 -10.32 15.43
C ASN A 26 -10.85 -9.20 15.67
N LEU A 27 -10.83 -8.63 16.87
CA LEU A 27 -9.86 -7.61 17.29
C LEU A 27 -8.42 -8.13 17.27
N ILE A 28 -8.19 -9.38 17.71
CA ILE A 28 -6.86 -10.01 17.64
C ILE A 28 -6.41 -10.16 16.19
N LEU A 29 -7.28 -10.66 15.30
CA LEU A 29 -6.95 -10.82 13.88
C LEU A 29 -6.67 -9.47 13.20
N GLU A 30 -7.44 -8.43 13.53
CA GLU A 30 -7.23 -7.09 12.99
C GLU A 30 -5.90 -6.49 13.46
N LEU A 31 -5.56 -6.67 14.74
CA LEU A 31 -4.28 -6.23 15.30
C LEU A 31 -3.10 -7.02 14.73
N GLU A 32 -3.22 -8.33 14.54
CA GLU A 32 -2.19 -9.16 13.89
C GLU A 32 -1.94 -8.71 12.43
N HIS A 33 -3.01 -8.39 11.69
CA HIS A 33 -2.92 -7.91 10.31
C HIS A 33 -2.32 -6.49 10.22
N GLN A 34 -2.53 -5.64 11.24
CA GLN A 34 -1.88 -4.33 11.34
C GLN A 34 -0.41 -4.45 11.77
N THR A 35 -0.09 -5.45 12.61
CA THR A 35 1.28 -5.70 13.09
C THR A 35 2.15 -6.41 12.05
N SER A 36 1.55 -7.07 11.05
CA SER A 36 2.29 -7.74 9.98
C SER A 36 2.93 -6.78 8.96
N ILE A 37 2.65 -5.47 9.04
CA ILE A 37 3.32 -4.48 8.18
C ILE A 37 4.56 -3.98 8.93
N ASN A 38 5.67 -4.68 8.73
CA ASN A 38 6.94 -4.26 9.31
C ASN A 38 7.34 -2.88 8.74
N PRO A 39 7.53 -1.84 9.57
CA PRO A 39 7.94 -0.51 9.11
C PRO A 39 9.22 -0.53 8.28
N GLU A 40 10.14 -1.45 8.58
CA GLU A 40 11.38 -1.65 7.81
C GLU A 40 11.09 -2.13 6.39
N GLU A 41 10.07 -2.96 6.19
CA GLU A 41 9.66 -3.43 4.87
C GLU A 41 9.01 -2.31 4.04
N ILE A 42 8.24 -1.42 4.67
CA ILE A 42 7.70 -0.24 3.99
C ILE A 42 8.84 0.66 3.51
N VAL A 43 9.79 0.97 4.39
CA VAL A 43 10.95 1.82 4.06
C VAL A 43 11.79 1.17 2.96
N LYS A 44 12.06 -0.14 3.07
CA LYS A 44 12.79 -0.90 2.06
C LYS A 44 12.07 -0.90 0.71
N SER A 45 10.76 -1.13 0.70
CA SER A 45 9.92 -1.08 -0.51
C SER A 45 9.96 0.31 -1.16
N HIS A 46 9.88 1.37 -0.36
CA HIS A 46 9.98 2.74 -0.85
C HIS A 46 11.36 3.06 -1.44
N ILE A 47 12.45 2.66 -0.78
CA ILE A 47 13.83 2.82 -1.29
C ILE A 47 14.01 2.07 -2.61
N LEU A 48 13.48 0.85 -2.71
CA LEU A 48 13.53 0.07 -3.95
C LEU A 48 12.73 0.73 -5.08
N GLY A 49 11.55 1.30 -4.77
CA GLY A 49 10.74 2.06 -5.71
C GLY A 49 11.48 3.29 -6.24
N LEU A 50 12.10 4.08 -5.36
CA LEU A 50 12.91 5.25 -5.74
C LEU A 50 14.12 4.85 -6.60
N LYS A 51 14.82 3.78 -6.22
CA LYS A 51 15.96 3.27 -6.98
C LYS A 51 15.54 2.88 -8.41
N LYS A 52 14.43 2.13 -8.53
CA LYS A 52 13.89 1.72 -9.83
C LYS A 52 13.46 2.92 -10.68
N TYR A 53 12.82 3.91 -10.07
CA TYR A 53 12.45 5.15 -10.77
C TYR A 53 13.69 5.88 -11.28
N ASN A 54 14.73 6.04 -10.46
CA ASN A 54 15.97 6.71 -10.85
C ASN A 54 16.67 5.97 -12.00
N GLU A 55 16.81 4.64 -11.89
CA GLU A 55 17.42 3.82 -12.96
C GLU A 55 16.65 3.96 -14.28
N LEU A 56 15.31 3.92 -14.24
CA LEU A 56 14.48 4.10 -15.42
C LEU A 56 14.61 5.51 -16.00
N LYS A 57 14.60 6.54 -15.15
CA LYS A 57 14.76 7.94 -15.54
C LYS A 57 16.11 8.18 -16.21
N ASP A 58 17.18 7.59 -15.69
CA ASP A 58 18.54 7.71 -16.24
C ASP A 58 18.64 7.06 -17.62
N VAL A 59 18.09 5.85 -17.79
CA VAL A 59 18.04 5.18 -19.09
C VAL A 59 17.21 5.98 -20.09
N ALA A 60 16.02 6.45 -19.70
CA ALA A 60 15.18 7.30 -20.53
C ALA A 60 15.91 8.58 -20.95
N MET A 61 16.58 9.25 -20.01
CA MET A 61 17.35 10.47 -20.30
C MET A 61 18.53 10.20 -21.24
N GLY A 62 19.20 9.06 -21.10
CA GLY A 62 20.25 8.62 -22.03
C GLY A 62 19.71 8.44 -23.46
N LEU A 63 18.56 7.77 -23.60
CA LEU A 63 17.90 7.58 -24.89
C LEU A 63 17.45 8.92 -25.51
N ILE A 64 16.86 9.79 -24.70
CA ILE A 64 16.42 11.12 -25.13
C ILE A 64 17.61 11.96 -25.59
N THR A 65 18.74 11.88 -24.88
CA THR A 65 19.97 12.57 -25.26
C THR A 65 20.49 12.06 -26.61
N MET A 66 20.50 10.74 -26.83
CA MET A 66 20.89 10.16 -28.12
C MET A 66 19.98 10.63 -29.27
N ILE A 67 18.66 10.69 -29.04
CA ILE A 67 17.69 11.17 -30.03
C ILE A 67 17.89 12.66 -30.32
N ALA A 68 18.11 13.46 -29.27
CA ALA A 68 18.37 14.89 -29.36
C ALA A 68 19.65 15.16 -30.19
N ASP A 69 20.72 14.40 -29.93
CA ASP A 69 21.98 14.49 -30.67
C ASP A 69 21.81 14.10 -32.14
N GLN A 70 21.09 13.01 -32.43
CA GLN A 70 20.81 12.59 -33.81
C GLN A 70 20.00 13.63 -34.60
N ARG A 71 19.05 14.31 -33.94
CA ARG A 71 18.19 15.32 -34.56
C ARG A 71 18.78 16.74 -34.50
N GLN A 72 19.92 16.93 -33.81
CA GLN A 72 20.48 18.24 -33.45
C GLN A 72 19.45 19.19 -32.80
N LEU A 73 18.57 18.64 -31.97
CA LEU A 73 17.56 19.38 -31.23
C LEU A 73 17.95 19.43 -29.75
N LYS A 74 17.38 20.40 -29.02
CA LYS A 74 17.61 20.44 -27.57
C LYS A 74 16.84 19.31 -26.90
N ILE A 75 17.41 18.73 -25.85
CA ILE A 75 16.74 17.74 -25.00
C ILE A 75 15.36 18.24 -24.53
N SER A 76 15.23 19.54 -24.25
CA SER A 76 13.95 20.16 -23.88
C SER A 76 12.87 20.06 -24.94
N ASP A 77 13.25 20.06 -26.22
CA ASP A 77 12.31 20.04 -27.34
C ASP A 77 11.82 18.61 -27.60
N ILE A 78 12.72 17.62 -27.45
CA ILE A 78 12.36 16.20 -27.49
C ILE A 78 11.49 15.80 -26.28
N LEU A 79 11.81 16.30 -25.08
CA LEU A 79 10.99 16.06 -23.89
C LEU A 79 9.56 16.60 -24.05
N LYS A 80 9.41 17.78 -24.66
CA LYS A 80 8.10 18.35 -25.00
C LYS A 80 7.37 17.54 -26.07
N GLU A 81 8.08 17.07 -27.10
CA GLU A 81 7.53 16.18 -28.14
C GLU A 81 7.04 14.85 -27.54
N MET A 82 7.71 14.35 -26.50
CA MET A 82 7.35 13.12 -25.79
C MET A 82 6.29 13.33 -24.70
N GLU A 83 5.72 14.53 -24.55
CA GLU A 83 4.75 14.89 -23.50
C GLU A 83 5.24 14.57 -22.07
N VAL A 84 6.56 14.50 -21.87
CA VAL A 84 7.15 14.29 -20.54
C VAL A 84 7.23 15.63 -19.86
N GLU A 85 6.27 15.92 -18.98
CA GLU A 85 6.35 17.08 -18.10
C GLU A 85 7.61 16.96 -17.23
N LYS A 86 8.42 18.02 -17.24
CA LYS A 86 9.56 18.11 -16.36
C LYS A 86 8.98 18.30 -14.97
N ASP A 87 9.12 17.32 -14.07
CA ASP A 87 8.66 17.41 -12.68
C ASP A 87 8.98 18.81 -12.13
N GLU A 88 7.94 19.63 -11.98
CA GLU A 88 8.04 20.97 -11.42
C GLU A 88 8.41 20.80 -9.94
N LYS A 89 9.48 21.49 -9.54
CA LYS A 89 9.86 21.61 -8.13
C LYS A 89 8.83 22.38 -7.34
#